data_AF-A0A3C0BL53-F1
#
_entry.id   AF-A0A3C0BL53-F1
#
_cell.length_a   1.000
_cell.length_b   1.000
_cell.length_c   1.000
_cell.angle_alpha   90.00
_cell.angle_beta   90.00
_cell.angle_gamma   90.00
#
_symmetry.space_group_name_H-M   'P 1'
#
loop_
_entity.id
_entity.type
_entity.pdbx_description
1 polymer ?
#
loop_
_entity_poly.entity_id
_entity_poly.type
_entity_poly.pdbx_seq_one_letter_code
_entity_poly.pdbx_strand_id
1 'polypeptide(L)'
;KKTIKALTTFIESGNEADFSEAADIIAEAFGSDAGTFSQKNAAADRKLIVSFKNNLTLLIQKTWVEKTDVELKEQVLYQLEQFRADRKTTWKNSYKPFLEILYNAVYLMFGQQVETDDFCEYALRIDPEFGIFWWYVKNLPQDADWPEEKCRNAILLGMYFLANY
;
A
#
# COMPACT_ATOMS: atom_id res chain seq x y z
N LYS A 1 -2.89 5.93 -19.81
CA LYS A 1 -2.74 4.74 -20.70
C LYS A 1 -1.52 3.89 -20.31
N LYS A 2 -0.31 4.46 -20.18
CA LYS A 2 0.91 3.72 -19.77
C LYS A 2 0.81 3.11 -18.36
N THR A 3 0.43 3.92 -17.36
CA THR A 3 0.30 3.46 -15.94
C THR A 3 -0.76 2.38 -15.75
N ILE A 4 -1.93 2.51 -16.37
CA ILE A 4 -2.99 1.49 -16.28
C ILE A 4 -2.52 0.15 -16.85
N LYS A 5 -1.84 0.17 -18.01
CA LYS A 5 -1.24 -1.04 -18.58
C LYS A 5 -0.19 -1.63 -17.65
N ALA A 6 0.66 -0.79 -17.06
CA ALA A 6 1.67 -1.23 -16.09
C ALA A 6 1.02 -1.88 -14.86
N LEU A 7 -0.09 -1.35 -14.34
CA LEU A 7 -0.84 -1.95 -13.23
C LEU A 7 -1.35 -3.36 -13.59
N THR A 8 -1.95 -3.51 -14.77
CA THR A 8 -2.37 -4.83 -15.26
C THR A 8 -1.20 -5.79 -15.40
N THR A 9 -0.10 -5.36 -16.04
CA THR A 9 1.11 -6.17 -16.19
C THR A 9 1.72 -6.55 -14.85
N PHE A 10 1.74 -5.63 -13.89
CA PHE A 10 2.24 -5.88 -12.54
C PHE A 10 1.44 -6.99 -11.87
N ILE A 11 0.11 -6.95 -11.92
CA ILE A 11 -0.74 -7.95 -11.27
C ILE A 11 -0.64 -9.30 -11.98
N GLU A 12 -0.73 -9.33 -13.30
CA GLU A 12 -0.88 -10.56 -14.08
C GLU A 12 0.44 -11.28 -14.40
N SER A 13 1.55 -10.55 -14.55
CA SER A 13 2.81 -11.17 -14.97
C SER A 13 3.47 -11.97 -13.84
N GLY A 14 3.94 -13.17 -14.17
CA GLY A 14 4.83 -13.98 -13.33
C GLY A 14 6.32 -13.76 -13.61
N ASN A 15 6.67 -12.97 -14.64
CA ASN A 15 8.05 -12.70 -15.02
C ASN A 15 8.61 -11.50 -14.24
N GLU A 16 9.78 -11.66 -13.63
CA GLU A 16 10.43 -10.63 -12.82
C GLU A 16 10.80 -9.36 -13.56
N ALA A 17 11.27 -9.47 -14.80
CA ALA A 17 11.57 -8.29 -15.61
C ALA A 17 10.30 -7.47 -15.87
N ASP A 18 9.22 -8.14 -16.24
CA ASP A 18 7.94 -7.49 -16.57
C ASP A 18 7.32 -6.78 -15.36
N PHE A 19 7.25 -7.45 -14.20
CA PHE A 19 6.67 -6.81 -13.02
C PHE A 19 7.59 -5.76 -12.40
N SER A 20 8.91 -5.85 -12.61
CA SER A 20 9.85 -4.83 -12.13
C SER A 20 9.77 -3.57 -12.97
N GLU A 21 9.77 -3.70 -14.30
CA GLU A 21 9.54 -2.57 -15.21
C GLU A 21 8.18 -1.92 -14.96
N ALA A 22 7.13 -2.75 -14.76
CA ALA A 22 5.82 -2.24 -14.41
C ALA A 22 5.83 -1.48 -13.08
N ALA A 23 6.53 -1.97 -12.05
CA ALA A 23 6.66 -1.29 -10.76
C ALA A 23 7.36 0.07 -10.91
N ASP A 24 8.42 0.16 -11.72
CA ASP A 24 9.11 1.43 -11.97
C ASP A 24 8.20 2.44 -12.67
N ILE A 25 7.44 2.02 -13.68
CA ILE A 25 6.47 2.89 -14.38
C ILE A 25 5.38 3.39 -13.42
N ILE A 26 4.94 2.53 -12.50
CA ILE A 26 3.94 2.87 -11.50
C ILE A 26 4.52 3.87 -10.49
N ALA A 27 5.72 3.62 -9.98
CA ALA A 27 6.41 4.51 -9.04
C ALA A 27 6.69 5.89 -9.65
N GLU A 28 7.10 5.95 -10.92
CA GLU A 28 7.25 7.20 -11.68
C GLU A 28 5.96 8.01 -11.72
N ALA A 29 4.82 7.33 -11.92
CA ALA A 29 3.52 7.99 -11.93
C ALA A 29 3.14 8.58 -10.56
N PHE A 30 3.77 8.12 -9.47
CA PHE A 30 3.59 8.65 -8.12
C PHE A 30 4.67 9.66 -7.73
N GLY A 31 5.55 10.03 -8.67
CA GLY A 31 6.59 11.05 -8.46
C GLY A 31 7.96 10.51 -8.07
N SER A 32 8.20 9.19 -8.19
CA SER A 32 9.53 8.59 -7.95
C SER A 32 10.51 8.87 -9.09
N ASP A 33 11.81 8.87 -8.75
CA ASP A 33 12.88 8.95 -9.74
C ASP A 33 12.88 7.71 -10.65
N ALA A 34 12.91 7.95 -11.96
CA ALA A 34 12.71 6.94 -12.99
C ALA A 34 13.63 5.71 -12.86
N GLY A 35 13.05 4.51 -12.99
CA GLY A 35 13.78 3.24 -13.17
C GLY A 35 14.59 2.72 -11.98
N THR A 36 14.41 3.25 -10.77
CA THR A 36 15.21 2.85 -9.59
C THR A 36 14.40 2.16 -8.49
N PHE A 37 13.08 2.13 -8.60
CA PHE A 37 12.20 1.68 -7.53
C PHE A 37 12.24 0.16 -7.33
N SER A 38 12.24 -0.58 -8.44
CA SER A 38 12.33 -2.04 -8.47
C SER A 38 13.69 -2.54 -7.98
N GLN A 39 14.73 -1.71 -8.05
CA GLN A 39 16.08 -2.07 -7.63
C GLN A 39 16.13 -2.32 -6.13
N LYS A 40 16.82 -3.40 -5.73
CA LYS A 40 17.00 -3.75 -4.32
C LYS A 40 17.88 -2.72 -3.63
N ASN A 41 17.31 -1.92 -2.75
CA ASN A 41 18.04 -0.99 -1.91
C ASN A 41 17.52 -1.06 -0.47
N ALA A 42 18.14 -1.92 0.34
CA ALA A 42 17.72 -2.15 1.71
C ALA A 42 17.74 -0.88 2.59
N ALA A 43 18.56 0.12 2.27
CA ALA A 43 18.58 1.38 3.00
C ALA A 43 17.37 2.26 2.61
N ALA A 44 17.06 2.37 1.32
CA ALA A 44 15.88 3.07 0.83
C ALA A 44 14.59 2.42 1.32
N ASP A 45 14.50 1.09 1.26
CA ASP A 45 13.34 0.32 1.74
C ASP A 45 13.06 0.60 3.23
N ARG A 46 14.11 0.58 4.06
CA ARG A 46 13.98 0.87 5.50
C ARG A 46 13.52 2.30 5.74
N LYS A 47 14.09 3.27 5.00
CA LYS A 47 13.68 4.67 5.11
C LYS A 47 12.21 4.84 4.76
N LEU A 48 11.76 4.18 3.69
CA LEU A 48 10.36 4.22 3.27
C LEU A 48 9.43 3.57 4.29
N ILE A 49 9.78 2.39 4.83
CA ILE A 49 9.00 1.73 5.90
C ILE A 49 8.84 2.64 7.11
N VAL A 50 9.92 3.30 7.56
CA VAL A 50 9.85 4.22 8.71
C VAL A 50 8.95 5.41 8.40
N SER A 51 9.09 6.01 7.22
CA SER A 51 8.24 7.13 6.78
C SER A 51 6.76 6.74 6.74
N PHE A 52 6.46 5.61 6.11
CA PHE A 52 5.11 5.05 6.03
C PHE A 52 4.50 4.82 7.42
N LYS A 53 5.24 4.15 8.33
CA LYS A 53 4.77 3.89 9.69
C LYS A 53 4.44 5.18 10.43
N ASN A 54 5.33 6.19 10.34
CA ASN A 54 5.11 7.47 11.01
C ASN A 54 3.89 8.20 10.46
N ASN A 55 3.79 8.33 9.14
CA ASN A 55 2.69 9.05 8.49
C ASN A 55 1.34 8.38 8.76
N LEU A 56 1.26 7.05 8.58
CA LEU A 56 0.02 6.32 8.79
C LEU A 56 -0.38 6.29 10.27
N THR A 57 0.58 6.21 11.20
CA THR A 57 0.31 6.34 12.64
C THR A 57 -0.33 7.69 12.95
N LEU A 58 0.26 8.78 12.45
CA LEU A 58 -0.26 10.13 12.66
C LEU A 58 -1.65 10.31 12.06
N LEU A 59 -1.87 9.77 10.86
CA LEU A 59 -3.16 9.79 10.19
C LEU A 59 -4.23 9.09 11.05
N ILE A 60 -4.00 7.84 11.42
CA ILE A 60 -4.93 7.05 12.24
C ILE A 60 -5.19 7.70 13.60
N GLN A 61 -4.14 8.21 14.26
CA GLN A 61 -4.29 8.91 15.54
C GLN A 61 -5.22 10.12 15.44
N LYS A 62 -5.10 10.91 14.36
CA LYS A 62 -5.94 12.09 14.11
C LYS A 62 -7.35 11.74 13.64
N THR A 63 -7.56 10.57 13.06
CA THR A 63 -8.88 10.11 12.64
C THR A 63 -9.80 9.97 13.85
N TRP A 64 -10.91 10.70 13.83
CA TRP A 64 -11.99 10.54 14.80
C TRP A 64 -12.76 9.25 14.47
N VAL A 65 -13.00 8.43 15.48
CA VAL A 65 -13.64 7.12 15.33
C VAL A 65 -14.80 7.00 16.30
N GLU A 66 -15.81 6.24 15.91
CA GLU A 66 -16.92 5.90 16.80
C GLU A 66 -16.43 5.02 17.95
N LYS A 67 -17.19 5.01 19.06
CA LYS A 67 -16.82 4.20 20.25
C LYS A 67 -16.64 2.72 19.92
N THR A 68 -17.39 2.21 18.94
CA THR A 68 -17.33 0.83 18.46
C THR A 68 -16.04 0.49 17.72
N ASP A 69 -15.33 1.47 17.19
CA ASP A 69 -14.13 1.28 16.36
C ASP A 69 -12.82 1.62 17.10
N VAL A 70 -12.89 1.95 18.40
CA VAL A 70 -11.70 2.26 19.22
C VAL A 70 -10.75 1.07 19.31
N GLU A 71 -11.28 -0.14 19.52
CA GLU A 71 -10.48 -1.37 19.58
C GLU A 71 -9.79 -1.64 18.24
N LEU A 72 -10.49 -1.42 17.13
CA LEU A 72 -9.92 -1.54 15.79
C LEU A 72 -8.79 -0.53 15.58
N LYS A 73 -8.98 0.71 16.00
CA LYS A 73 -7.94 1.75 15.93
C LYS A 73 -6.67 1.35 16.69
N GLU A 74 -6.81 0.85 17.92
CA GLU A 74 -5.68 0.36 18.71
C GLU A 74 -4.99 -0.85 18.05
N GLN A 75 -5.78 -1.79 17.51
CA GLN A 75 -5.28 -2.95 16.79
C GLN A 75 -4.45 -2.54 15.57
N VAL A 76 -4.94 -1.61 14.74
CA VAL A 76 -4.21 -1.16 13.54
C VAL A 76 -2.90 -0.49 13.93
N LEU A 77 -2.91 0.36 14.95
CA LEU A 77 -1.70 1.00 15.46
C LEU A 77 -0.66 -0.03 15.93
N TYR A 78 -1.10 -1.07 16.64
CA TYR A 78 -0.24 -2.16 17.07
C TYR A 78 0.30 -2.98 15.88
N GLN A 79 -0.56 -3.35 14.93
CA GLN A 79 -0.15 -4.07 13.71
C GLN A 79 0.88 -3.27 12.91
N LEU A 80 0.69 -1.95 12.81
CA LEU A 80 1.62 -1.04 12.14
C LEU A 80 2.96 -0.96 12.88
N GLU A 81 2.95 -0.90 14.22
CA GLU A 81 4.17 -0.95 15.04
C GLU A 81 4.93 -2.27 14.82
N GLN A 82 4.23 -3.40 14.79
CA GLN A 82 4.85 -4.71 14.59
C GLN A 82 5.22 -4.99 13.14
N PHE A 83 4.70 -4.22 12.18
CA PHE A 83 4.97 -4.42 10.76
C PHE A 83 6.47 -4.43 10.48
N ARG A 84 6.97 -5.60 10.07
CA ARG A 84 8.39 -5.90 9.81
C ARG A 84 9.36 -5.51 10.93
N ALA A 85 8.92 -5.59 12.19
CA ALA A 85 9.80 -5.39 13.35
C ALA A 85 10.89 -6.48 13.45
N ASP A 86 10.55 -7.74 13.13
CA ASP A 86 11.53 -8.81 12.98
C ASP A 86 12.21 -8.74 11.60
N ARG A 87 13.55 -8.70 11.61
CA ARG A 87 14.38 -8.66 10.39
C ARG A 87 14.28 -9.94 9.57
N LYS A 88 13.81 -11.05 10.16
CA LYS A 88 13.62 -12.33 9.47
C LYS A 88 12.30 -12.41 8.70
N THR A 89 11.38 -11.47 8.91
CA THR A 89 10.10 -11.46 8.20
C THR A 89 10.32 -11.17 6.71
N THR A 90 9.89 -12.10 5.86
CA THR A 90 9.95 -11.96 4.40
C THR A 90 8.90 -10.98 3.90
N TRP A 91 9.13 -10.36 2.74
CA TRP A 91 8.15 -9.54 2.03
C TRP A 91 6.88 -10.33 1.73
N LYS A 92 7.02 -11.60 1.33
CA LYS A 92 5.88 -12.49 1.13
C LYS A 92 5.02 -12.63 2.39
N ASN A 93 5.63 -12.87 3.55
CA ASN A 93 4.90 -12.98 4.82
C ASN A 93 4.38 -11.63 5.34
N SER A 94 4.88 -10.52 4.81
CA SER A 94 4.43 -9.17 5.17
C SER A 94 3.25 -8.70 4.30
N TYR A 95 2.98 -9.35 3.18
CA TYR A 95 2.04 -8.86 2.16
C TYR A 95 0.60 -8.81 2.65
N LYS A 96 0.09 -9.91 3.21
CA LYS A 96 -1.27 -9.94 3.75
C LYS A 96 -1.46 -8.99 4.95
N PRO A 97 -0.57 -8.98 5.97
CA PRO A 97 -0.63 -7.98 7.04
C PRO A 97 -0.59 -6.54 6.54
N PHE A 98 0.19 -6.25 5.49
CA PHE A 98 0.23 -4.93 4.88
C PHE A 98 -1.14 -4.53 4.32
N LEU A 99 -1.79 -5.39 3.53
CA LEU A 99 -3.12 -5.12 3.01
C LEU A 99 -4.14 -4.92 4.14
N GLU A 100 -4.15 -5.81 5.15
CA GLU A 100 -5.06 -5.70 6.30
C GLU A 100 -4.92 -4.34 7.02
N ILE A 101 -3.70 -3.87 7.24
CA ILE A 101 -3.45 -2.54 7.81
C ILE A 101 -4.06 -1.44 6.95
N LEU A 102 -3.89 -1.51 5.62
CA LEU A 102 -4.42 -0.49 4.70
C LEU A 102 -5.95 -0.49 4.64
N TYR A 103 -6.57 -1.67 4.54
CA TYR A 103 -8.03 -1.80 4.54
C TYR A 103 -8.63 -1.24 5.83
N ASN A 104 -8.07 -1.62 6.98
CA ASN A 104 -8.56 -1.14 8.26
C ASN A 104 -8.31 0.36 8.45
N ALA A 105 -7.15 0.88 8.03
CA ALA A 105 -6.87 2.32 8.09
C ALA A 105 -7.88 3.12 7.25
N VAL A 106 -8.21 2.65 6.05
CA VAL A 106 -9.19 3.30 5.17
C VAL A 106 -10.60 3.17 5.72
N TYR A 107 -10.95 2.01 6.29
CA TYR A 107 -12.21 1.84 7.03
C TYR A 107 -12.32 2.82 8.20
N LEU A 108 -11.26 3.02 8.99
CA LEU A 108 -11.29 3.98 10.09
C LEU A 108 -11.53 5.42 9.61
N MET A 109 -11.05 5.78 8.40
CA MET A 109 -11.23 7.11 7.82
C MET A 109 -12.62 7.36 7.23
N PHE A 110 -13.26 6.34 6.65
CA PHE A 110 -14.47 6.51 5.84
C PHE A 110 -15.66 5.63 6.28
N GLY A 111 -15.46 4.78 7.30
CA GLY A 111 -16.45 3.87 7.84
C GLY A 111 -16.97 2.85 6.82
N GLN A 112 -18.23 2.46 6.96
CA GLN A 112 -18.90 1.49 6.09
C GLN A 112 -18.98 1.91 4.62
N GLN A 113 -18.76 3.20 4.30
CA GLN A 113 -18.74 3.66 2.93
C GLN A 113 -17.65 2.96 2.10
N VAL A 114 -16.57 2.49 2.73
CA VAL A 114 -15.47 1.79 2.02
C VAL A 114 -15.93 0.49 1.34
N GLU A 115 -16.99 -0.13 1.86
CA GLU A 115 -17.51 -1.40 1.36
C GLU A 115 -18.44 -1.24 0.16
N THR A 116 -18.83 0.00 -0.19
CA THR A 116 -19.74 0.24 -1.31
C THR A 116 -19.00 0.19 -2.65
N ASP A 117 -19.71 -0.21 -3.70
CA ASP A 117 -19.14 -0.33 -5.05
C ASP A 117 -18.69 1.02 -5.63
N ASP A 118 -19.32 2.12 -5.21
CA ASP A 118 -19.05 3.49 -5.65
C ASP A 118 -17.93 4.19 -4.86
N PHE A 119 -17.39 3.56 -3.81
CA PHE A 119 -16.37 4.20 -2.98
C PHE A 119 -15.11 4.59 -3.75
N CYS A 120 -14.68 3.78 -4.73
CA CYS A 120 -13.53 4.13 -5.57
C CYS A 120 -13.78 5.43 -6.37
N GLU A 121 -15.00 5.62 -6.87
CA GLU A 121 -15.38 6.85 -7.58
C GLU A 121 -15.48 8.02 -6.60
N TYR A 122 -16.06 7.80 -5.42
CA TYR A 122 -16.10 8.78 -4.34
C TYR A 122 -14.70 9.24 -3.93
N ALA A 123 -13.77 8.31 -3.68
CA ALA A 123 -12.38 8.57 -3.32
C ALA A 123 -11.69 9.44 -4.37
N LEU A 124 -11.86 9.11 -5.66
CA LEU A 124 -11.30 9.90 -6.77
C LEU A 124 -11.87 11.33 -6.86
N ARG A 125 -13.13 11.54 -6.44
CA ARG A 125 -13.76 12.87 -6.46
C ARG A 125 -13.28 13.77 -5.33
N ILE A 126 -13.01 13.21 -4.14
CA ILE A 126 -12.54 14.00 -2.99
C ILE A 126 -11.06 14.34 -3.11
N ASP A 127 -10.27 13.34 -3.53
CA ASP A 127 -8.82 13.42 -3.63
C ASP A 127 -8.39 12.39 -4.70
N PRO A 128 -8.06 12.85 -5.92
CA PRO A 128 -7.66 11.97 -7.01
C PRO A 128 -6.45 11.09 -6.67
N GLU A 129 -5.50 11.57 -5.87
CA GLU A 129 -4.30 10.81 -5.51
C GLU A 129 -4.66 9.67 -4.56
N PHE A 130 -5.49 9.96 -3.54
CA PHE A 130 -6.05 8.93 -2.66
C PHE A 130 -6.90 7.92 -3.43
N GLY A 131 -7.74 8.37 -4.35
CA GLY A 131 -8.57 7.49 -5.18
C GLY A 131 -7.74 6.52 -6.04
N ILE A 132 -6.63 6.98 -6.61
CA ILE A 132 -5.69 6.11 -7.36
C ILE A 132 -5.02 5.12 -6.42
N PHE A 133 -4.56 5.57 -5.25
CA PHE A 133 -3.99 4.70 -4.22
C PHE A 133 -4.98 3.61 -3.79
N TRP A 134 -6.22 3.98 -3.48
CA TRP A 134 -7.22 3.02 -3.05
C TRP A 134 -7.60 2.05 -4.17
N TRP A 135 -7.71 2.53 -5.41
CA TRP A 135 -7.89 1.66 -6.56
C TRP A 135 -6.75 0.64 -6.68
N TYR A 136 -5.49 1.06 -6.50
CA TYR A 136 -4.34 0.15 -6.50
C TYR A 136 -4.49 -0.94 -5.43
N VAL A 137 -4.74 -0.55 -4.17
CA VAL A 137 -4.89 -1.48 -3.04
C VAL A 137 -6.05 -2.45 -3.26
N LYS A 138 -7.20 -1.97 -3.75
CA LYS A 138 -8.39 -2.80 -4.00
C LYS A 138 -8.17 -3.86 -5.08
N ASN A 139 -7.29 -3.60 -6.04
CA ASN A 139 -6.99 -4.52 -7.13
C ASN A 139 -5.84 -5.49 -6.81
N LEU A 140 -5.18 -5.35 -5.66
CA LEU A 140 -4.19 -6.32 -5.22
C LEU A 140 -4.87 -7.61 -4.70
N PRO A 141 -4.48 -8.79 -5.18
CA PRO A 141 -5.06 -10.05 -4.71
C PRO A 141 -4.68 -10.30 -3.25
N GLN A 142 -5.65 -10.59 -2.37
CA GLN A 142 -5.38 -10.75 -0.93
C GLN A 142 -4.56 -12.01 -0.59
N ASP A 143 -4.84 -13.13 -1.24
CA ASP A 143 -4.16 -14.41 -1.01
C ASP A 143 -3.15 -14.72 -2.13
N ALA A 144 -2.40 -13.70 -2.55
CA ALA A 144 -1.40 -13.82 -3.62
C ALA A 144 -0.25 -14.75 -3.23
N ASP A 145 -0.02 -15.80 -4.03
CA ASP A 145 1.17 -16.64 -3.91
C ASP A 145 2.30 -16.13 -4.82
N TRP A 146 2.72 -14.89 -4.59
CA TRP A 146 3.72 -14.21 -5.41
C TRP A 146 5.16 -14.47 -4.93
N PRO A 147 6.15 -14.34 -5.82
CA PRO A 147 7.56 -14.37 -5.42
C PRO A 147 7.89 -13.18 -4.52
N GLU A 148 8.94 -13.35 -3.70
CA GLU A 148 9.38 -12.37 -2.70
C GLU A 148 9.54 -10.95 -3.27
N GLU A 149 10.13 -10.82 -4.46
CA GLU A 149 10.36 -9.54 -5.13
C GLU A 149 9.07 -8.82 -5.53
N LYS A 150 8.07 -9.58 -5.98
CA LYS A 150 6.78 -9.02 -6.37
C LYS A 150 6.02 -8.54 -5.13
N CYS A 151 6.08 -9.29 -4.03
CA CYS A 151 5.53 -8.84 -2.74
C CYS A 151 6.26 -7.59 -2.23
N ARG A 152 7.60 -7.53 -2.36
CA ARG A 152 8.40 -6.35 -2.02
C ARG A 152 7.92 -5.14 -2.82
N ASN A 153 7.88 -5.25 -4.15
CA ASN A 153 7.47 -4.14 -5.02
C ASN A 153 6.04 -3.70 -4.71
N ALA A 154 5.11 -4.64 -4.49
CA ALA A 154 3.72 -4.31 -4.19
C ALA A 154 3.57 -3.52 -2.88
N ILE A 155 4.26 -3.97 -1.82
CA ILE A 155 4.27 -3.28 -0.53
C ILE A 155 4.90 -1.90 -0.65
N LEU A 156 6.10 -1.82 -1.24
CA LEU A 156 6.83 -0.56 -1.36
C LEU A 156 6.03 0.46 -2.17
N LEU A 157 5.37 0.05 -3.27
CA LEU A 157 4.53 0.95 -4.06
C LEU A 157 3.41 1.57 -3.22
N GLY A 158 2.70 0.75 -2.44
CA GLY A 158 1.66 1.24 -1.55
C GLY A 158 2.20 2.14 -0.42
N MET A 159 3.39 1.83 0.11
CA MET A 159 4.06 2.69 1.09
C MET A 159 4.52 4.02 0.49
N TYR A 160 5.03 4.01 -0.73
CA TYR A 160 5.56 5.19 -1.41
C TYR A 160 4.46 6.22 -1.64
N PHE A 161 3.28 5.79 -2.05
CA PHE A 161 2.11 6.66 -2.10
C PHE A 161 1.84 7.34 -0.76
N LEU A 162 1.63 6.56 0.31
CA LEU A 162 1.24 7.09 1.61
C LEU A 162 2.36 7.84 2.33
N ALA A 163 3.61 7.60 1.98
CA ALA A 163 4.74 8.36 2.51
C ALA A 163 4.85 9.77 1.91
N ASN A 164 4.29 9.97 0.71
CA ASN A 164 4.29 11.25 0.00
C ASN A 164 2.90 11.92 -0.05
N TYR A 165 1.89 11.29 0.55
CA TYR A 165 0.55 11.84 0.82
C TYR A 165 0.55 12.65 2.12
#